data_AF-A0A8X7MPF2-F1
#
_entry.id   AF-A0A8X7MPF2-F1
#
_cell.length_a   1.000
_cell.length_b   1.000
_cell.length_c   1.000
_cell.angle_alpha   90.00
_cell.angle_beta   90.00
_cell.angle_gamma   90.00
#
_symmetry.space_group_name_H-M   'P 1'
#
loop_
_entity.id
_entity.type
_entity.pdbx_description
1 polymer ?
#
loop_
_entity_poly.entity_id
_entity_poly.type
_entity_poly.pdbx_seq_one_letter_code
_entity_poly.pdbx_strand_id
1 'polypeptide(L)'
;MKSFSALALIGMFIAISAVEANPVTELMNRCTAQSKACTNKNDQDKAAKICACQVWTVASGFSCFQGCRAAFKDPGEVTAPHWNYCKDTCAAAQNGGDLCEPMPKSCPFS
;
A
#
# COMPACT_ATOMS: atom_id res chain seq x y z
N MET A 1 -21.25 14.51 4.05
CA MET A 1 -20.52 14.28 2.79
C MET A 1 -19.06 13.99 3.12
N LYS A 2 -18.66 12.72 3.28
CA LYS A 2 -17.29 12.30 3.57
C LYS A 2 -17.11 10.89 3.02
N SER A 3 -16.75 10.75 1.75
CA SER A 3 -16.17 9.52 1.17
C SER A 3 -16.15 9.68 -0.35
N PHE A 4 -15.14 10.37 -0.87
CA PHE A 4 -14.77 10.27 -2.30
C PHE A 4 -13.25 10.41 -2.52
N SER A 5 -12.47 10.85 -1.52
CA SER A 5 -11.01 11.03 -1.64
C SER A 5 -10.22 9.74 -1.85
N ALA A 6 -10.69 8.60 -1.31
CA ALA A 6 -9.97 7.32 -1.45
C ALA A 6 -9.95 6.79 -2.90
N LEU A 7 -11.00 7.05 -3.68
CA LEU A 7 -11.11 6.61 -5.08
C LEU A 7 -10.23 7.43 -6.03
N ALA A 8 -10.03 8.72 -5.74
CA ALA A 8 -9.17 9.59 -6.54
C ALA A 8 -7.68 9.20 -6.45
N LEU A 9 -7.23 8.71 -5.28
CA LEU A 9 -5.87 8.18 -5.10
C LEU A 9 -5.64 6.90 -5.91
N ILE A 10 -6.62 5.99 -5.94
CA ILE A 10 -6.53 4.70 -6.65
C ILE A 10 -6.41 4.92 -8.17
N GLY A 11 -7.09 5.92 -8.73
CA GLY A 11 -7.06 6.22 -10.17
C GLY A 11 -5.69 6.63 -10.72
N MET A 12 -4.78 7.14 -9.87
CA MET A 12 -3.46 7.59 -10.30
C MET A 12 -2.41 6.46 -10.34
N PHE A 13 -2.71 5.28 -9.79
CA PHE A 13 -1.76 4.16 -9.71
C PHE A 13 -1.76 3.24 -10.95
N ILE A 14 -2.72 3.35 -11.87
CA ILE A 14 -2.89 2.40 -12.98
C ILE A 14 -1.95 2.71 -14.18
N ALA A 15 -1.23 3.84 -14.19
CA ALA A 15 -0.25 4.14 -15.22
C ALA A 15 1.18 3.73 -14.78
N ILE A 16 1.58 2.50 -15.08
CA ILE A 16 2.98 2.04 -14.97
C ILE A 16 3.39 1.44 -16.33
N SER A 17 4.01 2.27 -17.16
CA SER A 17 4.77 1.84 -18.34
C SER A 17 6.10 1.22 -17.91
N ALA A 18 6.32 -0.02 -18.35
CA ALA A 18 7.57 -0.80 -18.37
C ALA A 18 8.86 -0.10 -17.88
N VAL A 19 9.23 -0.34 -16.63
CA VAL A 19 10.62 -0.33 -16.15
C VAL A 19 10.76 -1.55 -15.24
N GLU A 20 11.88 -2.28 -15.32
CA GLU A 20 12.19 -3.52 -14.59
C GLU A 20 12.28 -3.38 -13.04
N ALA A 21 11.50 -2.51 -12.43
CA ALA A 21 11.37 -2.46 -10.97
C ALA A 21 10.41 -3.55 -10.48
N ASN A 22 10.75 -4.18 -9.36
CA ASN A 22 9.80 -5.02 -8.62
C ASN A 22 8.57 -4.14 -8.28
N PRO A 23 7.34 -4.51 -8.72
CA PRO A 23 6.16 -3.66 -8.57
C PRO A 23 5.79 -3.42 -7.10
N VAL A 24 6.24 -4.27 -6.17
CA VAL A 24 6.15 -4.02 -4.73
C VAL A 24 7.02 -2.82 -4.34
N THR A 25 8.29 -2.82 -4.76
CA THR A 25 9.22 -1.72 -4.49
C THR A 25 8.75 -0.42 -5.12
N GLU A 26 8.26 -0.47 -6.36
CA GLU A 26 7.74 0.71 -7.06
C GLU A 26 6.52 1.31 -6.35
N LEU A 27 5.56 0.46 -5.96
CA LEU A 27 4.39 0.91 -5.20
C LEU A 27 4.80 1.55 -3.88
N MET A 28 5.71 0.91 -3.15
CA MET A 28 6.18 1.42 -1.87
C MET A 28 6.94 2.73 -1.99
N ASN A 29 7.71 2.92 -3.06
CA ASN A 29 8.38 4.18 -3.35
C ASN A 29 7.36 5.30 -3.60
N ARG A 30 6.30 5.02 -4.36
CA ARG A 30 5.22 6.00 -4.60
C ARG A 30 4.46 6.33 -3.32
N CYS A 31 4.08 5.32 -2.54
CA CYS A 31 3.40 5.52 -1.26
C CYS A 31 4.26 6.28 -0.25
N THR A 32 5.57 6.01 -0.21
CA THR A 32 6.54 6.77 0.60
C THR A 32 6.68 8.21 0.12
N ALA A 33 6.71 8.43 -1.19
CA ALA A 33 6.80 9.78 -1.75
C ALA A 33 5.57 10.61 -1.40
N GLN A 34 4.37 10.01 -1.46
CA GLN A 34 3.14 10.65 -1.03
C GLN A 34 3.13 10.88 0.49
N SER A 35 3.57 9.91 1.29
CA SER A 35 3.51 10.04 2.75
C SER A 35 4.41 11.16 3.28
N LYS A 36 5.45 11.58 2.56
CA LYS A 36 6.27 12.75 2.92
C LYS A 36 5.47 14.05 3.06
N ALA A 37 4.28 14.14 2.49
CA ALA A 37 3.42 15.30 2.67
C ALA A 37 2.74 15.34 4.04
N CYS A 38 2.80 14.26 4.83
CA CYS A 38 2.27 14.25 6.19
C CYS A 38 3.15 15.09 7.13
N THR A 39 2.49 15.78 8.08
CA THR A 39 3.15 16.72 9.00
C THR A 39 4.11 16.05 9.98
N ASN A 40 3.85 14.81 10.42
CA ASN A 40 4.66 14.10 11.41
C ASN A 40 5.32 12.87 10.81
N LYS A 41 6.59 12.61 11.16
CA LYS A 41 7.37 11.46 10.66
C LYS A 41 6.71 10.10 10.96
N ASN A 42 6.14 9.92 12.14
CA ASN A 42 5.45 8.67 12.51
C ASN A 42 4.22 8.41 11.61
N ASP A 43 3.55 9.48 11.18
CA ASP A 43 2.41 9.39 10.27
C ASP A 43 2.86 9.15 8.83
N GLN A 44 4.08 9.55 8.44
CA GLN A 44 4.64 9.26 7.11
C GLN A 44 4.83 7.74 6.92
N ASP A 45 5.45 7.07 7.88
CA ASP A 45 5.66 5.61 7.80
C ASP A 45 4.33 4.86 7.83
N LYS A 46 3.39 5.30 8.68
CA LYS A 46 2.04 4.71 8.76
C LYS A 46 1.25 4.93 7.47
N ALA A 47 1.28 6.14 6.91
CA ALA A 47 0.58 6.49 5.68
C ALA A 47 1.11 5.72 4.47
N ALA A 48 2.43 5.51 4.38
CA ALA A 48 3.01 4.70 3.30
C ALA A 48 2.46 3.27 3.31
N LYS A 49 2.38 2.64 4.49
CA LYS A 49 1.83 1.29 4.65
C LYS A 49 0.33 1.22 4.36
N ILE A 50 -0.44 2.21 4.80
CA ILE A 50 -1.88 2.32 4.51
C ILE A 50 -2.13 2.46 3.01
N CYS A 51 -1.36 3.32 2.33
CA CYS A 51 -1.42 3.48 0.87
C CYS A 51 -1.19 2.14 0.16
N ALA A 52 -0.13 1.41 0.52
CA ALA A 52 0.17 0.11 -0.09
C ALA A 52 -0.94 -0.92 0.21
N CYS A 53 -1.44 -0.94 1.46
CA CYS A 53 -2.53 -1.81 1.86
C CYS A 53 -3.79 -1.60 1.01
N GLN A 54 -4.18 -0.35 0.79
CA GLN A 54 -5.35 -0.02 -0.02
C GLN A 54 -5.17 -0.49 -1.47
N VAL A 55 -4.02 -0.21 -2.08
CA VAL A 55 -3.73 -0.63 -3.45
C VAL A 55 -3.75 -2.15 -3.61
N TRP A 56 -3.11 -2.90 -2.70
CA TRP A 56 -3.11 -4.36 -2.74
C TRP A 56 -4.48 -4.98 -2.45
N THR A 57 -5.25 -4.38 -1.54
CA THR A 57 -6.62 -4.82 -1.25
C THR A 57 -7.51 -4.65 -2.48
N VAL A 58 -7.39 -3.52 -3.17
CA VAL A 58 -8.12 -3.28 -4.43
C VAL A 58 -7.65 -4.23 -5.53
N ALA A 59 -6.34 -4.42 -5.69
CA ALA A 59 -5.78 -5.27 -6.74
C ALA A 59 -6.15 -6.76 -6.59
N SER A 60 -6.30 -7.24 -5.35
CA SER A 60 -6.74 -8.61 -5.05
C SER A 60 -8.25 -8.77 -4.91
N GLY A 61 -9.00 -7.66 -4.88
CA GLY A 61 -10.44 -7.63 -4.67
C GLY A 61 -10.90 -7.59 -3.21
N PHE A 62 -10.05 -7.93 -2.22
CA PHE A 62 -10.41 -7.87 -0.79
C PHE A 62 -9.27 -8.13 0.20
N SER A 63 -8.09 -8.59 -0.22
CA SER A 63 -7.02 -9.03 0.71
C SER A 63 -5.69 -8.33 0.44
N CYS A 64 -5.31 -7.41 1.33
CA CYS A 64 -3.98 -6.78 1.32
C CYS A 64 -2.85 -7.80 1.11
N PHE A 65 -2.88 -8.88 1.88
CA PHE A 65 -1.82 -9.89 1.85
C PHE A 65 -1.74 -10.63 0.51
N GLN A 66 -2.88 -11.02 -0.06
CA GLN A 66 -2.91 -11.68 -1.37
C GLN A 66 -2.46 -10.73 -2.48
N GLY A 67 -2.87 -9.46 -2.45
CA GLY A 67 -2.45 -8.46 -3.43
C GLY A 67 -0.96 -8.17 -3.36
N CYS A 68 -0.39 -8.08 -2.15
CA CYS A 68 1.04 -7.93 -1.95
C CYS A 68 1.81 -9.12 -2.52
N ARG A 69 1.36 -10.34 -2.24
CA ARG A 69 1.99 -11.57 -2.78
C ARG A 69 1.89 -11.65 -4.29
N ALA A 70 0.73 -11.34 -4.86
CA ALA A 70 0.50 -11.36 -6.30
C ALA A 70 1.33 -10.30 -7.05
N ALA A 71 1.75 -9.23 -6.36
CA ALA A 71 2.64 -8.24 -6.94
C ALA A 71 4.07 -8.78 -7.11
N PHE A 72 4.53 -9.78 -6.35
CA PHE A 72 5.84 -10.37 -6.64
C PHE A 72 5.78 -11.15 -7.97
N LYS A 73 6.62 -10.75 -8.94
CA LYS A 73 6.59 -11.23 -10.33
C LYS A 73 6.86 -12.74 -10.48
N ASP A 74 7.56 -13.34 -9.52
CA ASP A 74 7.95 -14.75 -9.58
C ASP A 74 7.08 -15.61 -8.65
N PRO A 75 6.04 -16.29 -9.16
CA PRO A 75 5.12 -17.09 -8.36
C PRO A 75 5.78 -18.31 -7.69
N GLY A 76 6.99 -18.71 -8.13
CA GLY A 76 7.82 -19.74 -7.50
C GLY A 76 8.78 -19.21 -6.42
N GLU A 77 8.88 -17.90 -6.23
CA GLU A 77 9.94 -17.23 -5.45
C GLU A 77 9.38 -16.28 -4.38
N VAL A 78 8.16 -16.52 -3.89
CA VAL A 78 7.72 -15.93 -2.62
C VAL A 78 8.53 -16.60 -1.51
N THR A 79 9.75 -16.11 -1.32
CA THR A 79 10.66 -16.51 -0.26
C THR A 79 10.07 -16.08 1.09
N ALA A 80 10.55 -16.69 2.17
CA ALA A 80 10.16 -16.30 3.53
C ALA A 80 10.29 -14.77 3.79
N PRO A 81 11.32 -14.07 3.28
CA PRO A 81 11.39 -12.60 3.32
C PRO A 81 10.20 -11.88 2.68
N HIS A 82 9.76 -12.27 1.47
CA HIS A 82 8.61 -11.67 0.81
C HIS A 82 7.31 -11.91 1.59
N TRP A 83 7.16 -13.13 2.12
CA TRP A 83 6.02 -13.49 2.95
C TRP A 83 5.93 -12.62 4.21
N ASN A 84 7.03 -12.53 4.97
CA ASN A 84 7.10 -11.74 6.19
C ASN A 84 6.88 -10.26 5.89
N TYR A 85 7.44 -9.75 4.79
CA TYR A 85 7.23 -8.38 4.36
C TYR A 85 5.75 -8.05 4.14
N CYS A 86 5.03 -8.87 3.36
CA CYS A 86 3.60 -8.67 3.14
C CYS A 86 2.80 -8.79 4.44
N LYS A 87 3.13 -9.78 5.27
CA LYS A 87 2.44 -10.01 6.54
C LYS A 87 2.60 -8.80 7.46
N ASP A 88 3.82 -8.32 7.66
CA ASP A 88 4.13 -7.23 8.59
C ASP A 88 3.57 -5.91 8.09
N THR A 89 3.65 -5.65 6.77
CA THR A 89 3.14 -4.41 6.18
C THR A 89 1.62 -4.35 6.25
N CYS A 90 0.93 -5.43 5.87
CA CYS A 90 -0.52 -5.51 5.94
C CYS A 90 -1.02 -5.52 7.39
N ALA A 91 -0.40 -6.30 8.28
CA ALA A 91 -0.80 -6.34 9.70
C ALA A 91 -0.65 -4.97 10.36
N ALA A 92 0.45 -4.26 10.08
CA ALA A 92 0.67 -2.91 10.59
C ALA A 92 -0.35 -1.89 10.03
N ALA A 93 -0.82 -2.08 8.80
CA ALA A 93 -1.77 -1.19 8.15
C ALA A 93 -3.24 -1.54 8.44
N GLN A 94 -3.56 -2.77 8.88
CA GLN A 94 -4.91 -3.21 9.19
C GLN A 94 -5.21 -3.24 10.69
N ASN A 95 -4.18 -3.08 11.54
CA ASN A 95 -4.28 -3.10 13.01
C ASN A 95 -5.08 -4.31 13.55
N GLY A 96 -4.88 -5.48 12.94
CA GLY A 96 -5.54 -6.74 13.32
C GLY A 96 -6.94 -6.97 12.73
N GLY A 97 -7.45 -6.06 11.88
CA GLY A 97 -8.67 -6.28 11.09
C GLY A 97 -8.38 -6.78 9.66
N ASP A 98 -9.45 -6.92 8.86
CA ASP A 98 -9.35 -7.25 7.42
C ASP A 98 -9.28 -5.99 6.53
N LEU A 99 -9.61 -4.83 7.08
CA LEU A 99 -9.65 -3.56 6.36
C LEU A 99 -8.42 -2.72 6.69
N CYS A 100 -7.88 -2.04 5.67
CA CYS A 100 -6.81 -1.06 5.87
C CYS A 100 -7.32 0.09 6.73
N GLU A 101 -6.51 0.52 7.70
CA GLU A 101 -6.78 1.70 8.51
C GLU A 101 -6.95 2.94 7.62
N PRO A 102 -7.77 3.92 8.06
CA PRO A 102 -7.88 5.19 7.35
C PRO A 102 -6.56 5.96 7.42
N MET A 103 -6.29 6.75 6.39
CA MET A 103 -5.10 7.60 6.33
C MET A 103 -5.03 8.53 7.56
N PRO A 104 -3.85 8.76 8.16
CA PRO A 104 -3.70 9.67 9.29
C PRO A 104 -4.19 11.09 8.93
N LYS A 105 -4.84 11.76 9.87
CA LYS A 105 -5.39 13.12 9.67
C LYS A 105 -4.32 14.18 9.39
N SER A 106 -3.08 13.92 9.79
CA SER A 106 -1.92 14.77 9.54
C SER A 106 -1.40 14.66 8.10
N CYS A 107 -2.00 13.79 7.27
CA CYS A 107 -1.65 13.61 5.88
C CYS A 107 -2.65 14.35 4.97
N PRO A 108 -2.20 15.15 3.99
CA PRO A 108 -3.06 15.99 3.16
C PRO A 108 -3.89 15.22 2.12
N PHE A 109 -3.74 13.90 2.05
CA PHE A 109 -4.46 13.02 1.12
C PHE A 109 -5.52 12.16 1.83
N SER A 110 -5.87 12.46 3.08
CA SER A 110 -6.93 11.80 3.84
C SER A 110 -8.34 12.16 3.36
#